data_AF-A0A1C6D696-F1
#
_entry.id   AF-A0A1C6D696-F1
#
_cell.length_a   1.000
_cell.length_b   1.000
_cell.length_c   1.000
_cell.angle_alpha   90.00
_cell.angle_beta   90.00
_cell.angle_gamma   90.00
#
_symmetry.space_group_name_H-M   'P 1'
#
loop_
_entity.id
_entity.type
_entity.pdbx_description
1 polymer ?
#
loop_
_entity_poly.entity_id
_entity_poly.type
_entity_poly.pdbx_seq_one_letter_code
_entity_poly.pdbx_strand_id
1 'polypeptide(L)' 'MTTAELNQFLENIAKLIEATADDPATAAKIVRDSKVKA' A
#
# COMPACT_ATOMS: atom_id res chain seq x y z
N MET A 1 1.61 -3.34 -15.20
CA MET A 1 2.04 -4.32 -14.18
C MET A 1 1.50 -5.68 -14.54
N THR A 2 2.36 -6.69 -14.49
CA THR A 2 1.96 -8.10 -14.46
C THR A 2 1.32 -8.44 -13.11
N THR A 3 0.65 -9.58 -13.02
CA THR A 3 0.07 -10.06 -11.75
C THR A 3 1.12 -10.22 -10.65
N ALA A 4 2.34 -10.65 -10.98
CA ALA A 4 3.43 -10.79 -10.02
C ALA A 4 3.89 -9.44 -9.46
N GLU A 5 4.04 -8.43 -10.34
CA GLU A 5 4.40 -7.07 -9.93
C GLU A 5 3.30 -6.43 -9.07
N LEU A 6 2.03 -6.71 -9.36
CA LEU A 6 0.90 -6.25 -8.53
C LEU A 6 0.91 -6.86 -7.14
N ASN A 7 1.13 -8.16 -7.03
CA ASN A 7 1.20 -8.81 -5.72
C ASN A 7 2.37 -8.27 -4.90
N GLN A 8 3.54 -8.10 -5.52
CA GLN A 8 4.70 -7.52 -4.84
C GLN A 8 4.45 -6.08 -4.38
N PHE A 9 3.75 -5.30 -5.21
CA PHE A 9 3.39 -3.94 -4.89
C PHE A 9 2.43 -3.86 -3.68
N LEU A 10 1.41 -4.71 -3.65
CA LEU A 10 0.47 -4.79 -2.53
C LEU A 10 1.16 -5.21 -1.23
N GLU A 11 2.08 -6.19 -1.30
CA GLU A 11 2.88 -6.65 -0.16
C GLU A 11 3.75 -5.52 0.42
N ASN A 12 4.35 -4.70 -0.44
CA ASN A 12 5.16 -3.56 0.00
C ASN A 12 4.30 -2.49 0.70
N ILE A 13 3.08 -2.25 0.23
CA ILE A 13 2.14 -1.34 0.89
C ILE A 13 1.72 -1.89 2.26
N ALA A 14 1.46 -3.20 2.36
CA ALA A 14 1.11 -3.83 3.63
C ALA A 14 2.21 -3.64 4.68
N LYS A 15 3.47 -3.91 4.32
CA LYS A 15 4.63 -3.70 5.20
C LYS A 15 4.80 -2.24 5.61
N LEU A 16 4.53 -1.29 4.72
CA LEU A 16 4.57 0.13 5.04
C LEU A 16 3.49 0.51 6.05
N ILE A 17 2.28 0.00 5.88
CA ILE A 17 1.17 0.21 6.83
C ILE A 17 1.53 -0.35 8.20
N GLU A 18 1.99 -1.59 8.27
CA GLU A 18 2.39 -2.23 9.53
C GLU A 18 3.50 -1.47 10.27
N ALA A 19 4.41 -0.84 9.54
CA ALA A 19 5.52 -0.10 10.12
C ALA A 19 5.18 1.34 10.54
N THR A 20 4.12 1.95 9.98
CA THR A 20 3.93 3.42 10.07
C THR A 20 2.51 3.88 10.39
N ALA A 21 1.50 3.01 10.28
CA ALA A 21 0.12 3.38 10.54
C ALA A 21 -0.29 2.98 11.96
N ASP A 22 -0.53 3.96 12.81
CA ASP A 22 -1.06 3.74 14.17
C ASP A 22 -2.59 3.62 14.20
N ASP A 23 -3.27 4.03 13.12
CA ASP A 23 -4.72 4.01 13.02
C ASP A 23 -5.23 3.67 11.60
N PRO A 24 -6.51 3.25 11.47
CA PRO A 24 -7.09 2.93 10.18
C PRO A 24 -7.13 4.10 9.19
N ALA A 25 -7.16 5.35 9.66
CA ALA A 25 -7.20 6.51 8.78
C ALA A 25 -5.85 6.74 8.10
N THR A 26 -4.75 6.56 8.84
CA THR A 26 -3.37 6.64 8.38
C THR A 26 -3.07 5.50 7.41
N ALA A 27 -3.50 4.27 7.74
CA ALA A 27 -3.40 3.12 6.82
C ALA A 27 -4.12 3.41 5.50
N ALA A 28 -5.36 3.90 5.56
CA ALA A 28 -6.14 4.23 4.37
C ALA A 28 -5.52 5.37 3.54
N LYS A 29 -4.85 6.33 4.18
CA LYS A 29 -4.10 7.38 3.47
C LYS A 29 -2.91 6.79 2.71
N ILE A 30 -2.11 5.94 3.35
CA ILE A 30 -0.95 5.28 2.72
C ILE A 30 -1.37 4.50 1.45
N VAL A 31 -2.46 3.74 1.52
CA VAL A 31 -3.00 3.00 0.36
C VAL A 31 -3.41 3.96 -0.78
N ARG A 32 -4.06 5.08 -0.45
CA ARG A 32 -4.51 6.06 -1.45
C ARG A 32 -3.33 6.79 -2.09
N ASP A 33 -2.34 7.19 -1.30
CA ASP A 33 -1.13 7.89 -1.77
C ASP A 33 -0.27 6.96 -2.62
N SER A 34 -0.31 5.65 -2.34
CA SER A 34 0.39 4.62 -3.11
C SER A 34 -0.37 4.20 -4.37
N LYS A 35 -1.60 4.68 -4.64
CA LYS A 35 -2.28 4.28 -5.88
C LYS A 35 -1.49 4.74 -7.11
N VAL A 36 -1.17 3.79 -7.99
CA VAL A 36 -0.68 4.10 -9.33
C VAL A 36 -1.80 4.85 -10.05
N LYS A 37 -1.53 6.08 -10.50
CA LYS A 37 -2.48 6.83 -11.34
C LYS A 37 -2.73 6.04 -12.63
N ALA A 38 -4.00 5.92 -12.99
CA ALA A 38 -4.43 5.30 -14.24
C ALA A 38 -3.89 6.07 -15.44
#